data_AF-C9ZNK8-F1
#
_entry.id   AF-C9ZNK8-F1
#
_cell.length_a   1.000
_cell.length_b   1.000
_cell.length_c   1.000
_cell.angle_alpha   90.00
_cell.angle_beta   90.00
_cell.angle_gamma   90.00
#
_symmetry.space_group_name_H-M   'P 1'
#
loop_
_entity.id
_entity.type
_entity.pdbx_description
1 polymer ?
#
loop_
_entity_poly.entity_id
_entity_poly.type
_entity_poly.pdbx_seq_one_letter_code
_entity_poly.pdbx_strand_id
1 'polypeptide(L)'
;MRNRFVRISFSLALLIAAFLAANAGSATNVDNEATDYSSHRYKYLEMLKEADLKQMLHEKGEAFHHLRSKRELILAVLKLEKREEALRKARVTDTVQHEVRVEYCSG
;
A
#
# COMPACT_ATOMS: atom_id res chain seq x y z
N MET A 1 -19.19 2.86 -41.52
CA MET A 1 -19.10 3.39 -40.15
C MET A 1 -17.91 2.76 -39.43
N ARG A 2 -16.71 3.31 -39.57
CA ARG A 2 -15.48 2.94 -38.82
C ARG A 2 -14.92 4.26 -38.28
N ASN A 3 -14.38 4.25 -37.05
CA ASN A 3 -13.80 5.41 -36.30
C ASN A 3 -14.63 5.94 -35.11
N ARG A 4 -15.19 5.07 -34.27
CA ARG A 4 -15.63 5.49 -32.90
C ARG A 4 -14.87 4.83 -31.75
N PHE A 5 -14.19 3.70 -31.98
CA PHE A 5 -13.50 2.96 -30.92
C PHE A 5 -12.13 3.53 -30.53
N VAL A 6 -11.46 4.27 -31.42
CA VAL A 6 -10.09 4.77 -31.17
C VAL A 6 -10.05 5.93 -30.16
N ARG A 7 -11.15 6.69 -30.01
CA ARG A 7 -11.20 7.87 -29.13
C ARG A 7 -11.38 7.52 -27.65
N ILE A 8 -11.99 6.38 -27.34
CA ILE A 8 -12.27 5.97 -25.95
C ILE A 8 -10.99 5.50 -25.27
N SER A 9 -10.06 4.91 -26.03
CA SER A 9 -8.78 4.40 -25.54
C SER A 9 -7.82 5.51 -25.10
N PHE A 10 -7.90 6.69 -25.71
CA PHE A 10 -6.97 7.80 -25.41
C PHE A 10 -7.29 8.47 -24.08
N SER A 11 -8.57 8.59 -23.72
CA SER A 11 -9.02 9.19 -22.46
C SER A 11 -8.65 8.34 -21.24
N LEU A 12 -8.66 7.01 -21.41
CA LEU A 12 -8.32 6.07 -20.32
C LEU A 12 -6.82 6.11 -20.00
N ALA A 13 -5.97 6.20 -21.02
CA ALA A 13 -4.52 6.29 -20.83
C ALA A 13 -4.11 7.58 -20.08
N LEU A 14 -4.79 8.70 -20.34
CA LEU A 14 -4.52 9.98 -19.68
C LEU A 14 -4.87 9.96 -18.19
N LEU A 15 -5.96 9.28 -17.80
CA LEU A 15 -6.37 9.12 -16.40
C LEU A 15 -5.36 8.30 -15.57
N ILE A 16 -4.76 7.26 -16.18
CA ILE A 16 -3.77 6.41 -15.50
C ILE A 16 -2.47 7.17 -15.24
N ALA A 17 -2.04 8.03 -16.17
CA ALA A 17 -0.84 8.84 -16.03
C ALA A 17 -0.95 9.89 -14.91
N ALA A 18 -2.13 10.51 -14.75
CA ALA A 18 -2.37 11.48 -13.68
C ALA A 18 -2.32 10.85 -12.27
N PHE A 19 -2.76 9.58 -12.15
CA PHE A 19 -2.74 8.87 -10.87
C PHE A 19 -1.32 8.47 -10.43
N LEU A 20 -0.44 8.18 -11.38
CA LEU A 20 0.97 7.85 -11.09
C LEU A 20 1.76 9.07 -10.60
N ALA A 21 1.53 10.25 -11.19
CA ALA A 21 2.22 11.47 -10.81
C ALA A 21 1.83 11.98 -9.40
N ALA A 22 0.60 11.72 -8.96
CA ALA A 22 0.11 12.13 -7.64
C ALA A 22 0.77 11.38 -6.47
N ASN A 23 1.39 10.22 -6.72
CA ASN A 23 1.93 9.34 -5.67
C ASN A 23 3.46 9.41 -5.54
N ALA A 24 4.13 10.28 -6.31
CA ALA A 24 5.59 10.38 -6.37
C ALA A 24 6.22 11.29 -5.29
N GLY A 25 5.41 11.97 -4.48
CA GLY A 25 5.89 13.01 -3.56
C GLY A 25 5.55 12.73 -2.10
N SER A 26 6.14 11.71 -1.47
CA SER A 26 6.27 11.68 -0.01
C SER A 26 7.32 10.67 0.45
N ALA A 27 8.59 11.02 0.22
CA ALA A 27 9.72 10.33 0.82
C ALA A 27 10.05 11.00 2.17
N THR A 28 9.62 10.39 3.28
CA THR A 28 10.23 10.65 4.59
C THR A 28 10.58 9.34 5.27
N ASN A 29 11.87 9.02 5.18
CA ASN A 29 12.74 8.35 6.15
C ASN A 29 12.06 7.85 7.43
N VAL A 30 11.95 6.53 7.61
CA VAL A 30 11.89 5.89 8.95
C VAL A 30 12.42 4.46 8.84
N ASP A 31 13.74 4.31 8.91
CA ASP A 31 14.40 3.03 9.23
C ASP A 31 14.96 3.15 10.66
N ASN A 32 14.24 2.56 11.64
CA ASN A 32 14.77 1.97 12.90
C ASN A 32 13.70 1.72 14.02
N GLU A 33 12.40 1.91 13.77
CA GLU A 33 11.37 1.82 14.83
C GLU A 33 10.48 0.56 14.74
N ALA A 34 10.87 -0.49 14.03
CA ALA A 34 9.96 -1.61 13.75
C ALA A 34 9.51 -2.40 15.01
N THR A 35 10.34 -2.43 16.06
CA THR A 35 10.06 -3.20 17.29
C THR A 35 9.11 -2.44 18.23
N ASP A 36 9.32 -1.13 18.42
CA ASP A 36 8.46 -0.29 19.27
C ASP A 36 7.10 0.00 18.61
N TYR A 37 7.12 0.19 17.29
CA TYR A 37 5.92 0.41 16.49
C TYR A 37 4.87 -0.70 16.68
N SER A 38 5.29 -1.97 16.70
CA SER A 38 4.36 -3.10 16.83
C SER A 38 3.59 -3.10 18.16
N SER A 39 4.26 -2.73 19.26
CA SER A 39 3.66 -2.70 20.61
C SER A 39 2.73 -1.51 20.78
N HIS A 40 3.18 -0.32 20.34
CA HIS A 40 2.36 0.89 20.35
C HIS A 40 1.14 0.76 19.42
N ARG A 41 1.32 0.18 18.23
CA ARG A 41 0.25 -0.06 17.26
C ARG A 41 -0.78 -1.04 17.81
N TYR A 42 -0.36 -2.12 18.44
CA TYR A 42 -1.29 -3.07 19.07
C TYR A 42 -2.15 -2.37 20.14
N LYS A 43 -1.53 -1.56 21.02
CA LYS A 43 -2.25 -0.81 22.06
C LYS A 43 -3.25 0.19 21.47
N TYR A 44 -2.90 0.83 20.35
CA TYR A 44 -3.83 1.68 19.61
C TYR A 44 -5.03 0.89 19.08
N LEU A 45 -4.80 -0.24 18.41
CA LEU A 45 -5.87 -1.08 17.87
C LEU A 45 -6.77 -1.68 18.96
N GLU A 46 -6.23 -1.90 20.16
CA GLU A 46 -6.99 -2.34 21.33
C GLU A 46 -8.01 -1.29 21.81
N MET A 47 -7.74 0.00 21.59
CA MET A 47 -8.70 1.08 21.93
C MET A 47 -9.85 1.20 20.92
N LEU A 48 -9.71 0.66 19.71
CA LEU A 48 -10.73 0.74 18.67
C LEU A 48 -11.91 -0.19 18.94
N LYS A 49 -13.08 0.11 18.38
CA LYS A 49 -14.23 -0.81 18.43
C LYS A 49 -14.05 -1.90 17.38
N GLU A 50 -14.72 -3.04 17.58
CA GLU A 50 -14.70 -4.13 16.58
C GLU A 50 -15.24 -3.70 15.22
N ALA A 51 -16.20 -2.77 15.18
CA ALA A 51 -16.74 -2.21 13.94
C ALA A 51 -15.65 -1.47 13.14
N ASP A 52 -14.83 -0.67 13.82
CA ASP A 52 -13.74 0.08 13.20
C ASP A 52 -12.68 -0.88 12.64
N LEU A 53 -12.32 -1.92 13.39
CA LEU A 53 -11.37 -2.94 12.94
C LEU A 53 -11.89 -3.72 11.71
N LYS A 54 -13.18 -4.06 11.68
CA LYS A 54 -13.83 -4.71 10.53
C LYS A 54 -13.86 -3.77 9.33
N GLN A 55 -14.15 -2.49 9.55
CA GLN A 55 -14.13 -1.48 8.50
C GLN A 55 -12.73 -1.34 7.89
N MET A 56 -11.68 -1.29 8.71
CA MET A 56 -10.29 -1.25 8.22
C MET A 56 -9.96 -2.46 7.34
N LEU A 57 -10.37 -3.67 7.73
CA LEU A 57 -10.17 -4.88 6.91
C LEU A 57 -10.98 -4.81 5.60
N HIS A 58 -12.22 -4.33 5.67
CA HIS A 58 -13.10 -4.18 4.51
C HIS A 58 -12.54 -3.19 3.48
N GLU A 59 -12.09 -2.01 3.92
CA GLU A 59 -11.51 -0.97 3.06
C GLU A 59 -10.28 -1.46 2.30
N LYS A 60 -9.58 -2.43 2.89
CA LYS A 60 -8.39 -3.07 2.33
C LYS A 60 -8.70 -4.33 1.51
N GLY A 61 -9.98 -4.70 1.40
CA GLY A 61 -10.44 -5.87 0.67
C GLY A 61 -10.09 -7.21 1.33
N GLU A 62 -9.75 -7.22 2.62
CA GLU A 62 -9.47 -8.45 3.35
C GLU A 62 -10.75 -9.08 3.90
N ALA A 63 -10.85 -10.40 3.78
CA ALA A 63 -11.98 -11.14 4.32
C ALA A 63 -11.85 -11.29 5.84
N PHE A 64 -12.87 -10.88 6.59
CA PHE A 64 -12.86 -10.93 8.07
C PHE A 64 -14.02 -11.73 8.68
N HIS A 65 -14.92 -12.30 7.87
CA HIS A 65 -16.10 -13.03 8.37
C HIS A 65 -15.76 -14.28 9.21
N HIS A 66 -14.54 -14.81 9.04
CA HIS A 66 -14.04 -15.96 9.80
C HIS A 66 -13.46 -15.57 11.18
N LEU A 67 -13.21 -14.28 11.41
CA LEU A 67 -12.63 -13.75 12.64
C LEU A 67 -13.74 -13.51 13.66
N ARG A 68 -13.66 -14.19 14.80
CA ARG A 68 -14.70 -14.22 15.84
C ARG A 68 -14.39 -13.37 17.04
N SER A 69 -13.12 -13.06 17.28
CA SER A 69 -12.69 -12.27 18.43
C SER A 69 -12.05 -10.94 18.02
N LYS A 70 -12.15 -9.93 18.89
CA LYS A 70 -11.44 -8.66 18.73
C LYS A 70 -9.94 -8.86 18.53
N ARG A 71 -9.34 -9.80 19.26
CA ARG A 71 -7.91 -10.14 19.14
C ARG A 71 -7.57 -10.65 17.75
N GLU A 72 -8.39 -11.53 17.17
CA GLU A 72 -8.23 -12.01 15.80
C GLU A 72 -8.30 -10.89 14.77
N LEU A 73 -9.23 -9.93 14.94
CA LEU A 73 -9.33 -8.75 14.09
C LEU A 73 -8.06 -7.89 14.17
N ILE A 74 -7.55 -7.62 15.38
CA ILE A 74 -6.31 -6.85 15.60
C ILE A 74 -5.12 -7.53 14.92
N LEU A 75 -4.97 -8.85 15.09
CA LEU A 75 -3.88 -9.61 14.47
C LEU A 75 -3.98 -9.60 12.94
N ALA A 76 -5.19 -9.68 12.39
CA ALA A 76 -5.41 -9.58 10.95
C ALA A 76 -5.00 -8.22 10.41
N VAL A 77 -5.38 -7.12 11.09
CA VAL A 77 -4.97 -5.76 10.72
C VAL A 77 -3.45 -5.60 10.77
N LEU A 78 -2.79 -6.06 11.84
CA LEU A 78 -1.32 -6.00 11.94
C LEU A 78 -0.61 -6.80 10.84
N LYS A 79 -1.15 -7.97 10.50
CA LYS A 79 -0.59 -8.80 9.42
C LYS A 79 -0.75 -8.12 8.07
N LEU A 80 -1.90 -7.46 7.83
CA LEU A 80 -2.11 -6.66 6.63
C LEU A 80 -1.11 -5.51 6.56
N GLU A 81 -0.99 -4.70 7.62
CA GLU A 81 -0.07 -3.55 7.64
C GLU A 81 1.37 -3.97 7.37
N LYS A 82 1.82 -5.08 7.98
CA LYS A 82 3.15 -5.64 7.74
C LYS A 82 3.34 -6.08 6.28
N ARG A 83 2.31 -6.68 5.66
CA ARG A 83 2.34 -7.07 4.24
C ARG A 83 2.43 -5.84 3.33
N GLU A 84 1.64 -4.80 3.61
CA GLU A 84 1.68 -3.54 2.85
C GLU A 84 3.05 -2.86 3.00
N GLU A 85 3.61 -2.84 4.20
CA GLU A 85 4.94 -2.27 4.43
C GLU A 85 6.03 -3.05 3.68
N ALA A 86 5.97 -4.38 3.69
CA ALA A 86 6.90 -5.23 2.94
C ALA A 86 6.79 -4.98 1.43
N LEU A 87 5.58 -4.85 0.89
CA LEU A 87 5.35 -4.52 -0.52
C LEU A 87 5.88 -3.13 -0.87
N ARG A 88 5.69 -2.15 0.02
CA ARG A 88 6.24 -0.81 -0.14
C ARG A 88 7.77 -0.84 -0.19
N LYS A 89 8.41 -1.56 0.75
CA LYS A 89 9.88 -1.71 0.80
C LYS A 89 10.41 -2.37 -0.47
N ALA A 90 9.77 -3.46 -0.93
CA ALA A 90 10.17 -4.13 -2.16
C ALA A 90 10.13 -3.20 -3.38
N ARG A 91 9.06 -2.40 -3.53
CA ARG A 91 8.95 -1.42 -4.62
C ARG A 91 10.04 -0.35 -4.56
N VAL A 92 10.38 0.13 -3.37
CA VAL A 92 11.47 1.11 -3.18
C VAL A 92 12.81 0.52 -3.60
N THR A 93 13.09 -0.75 -3.25
CA THR A 93 14.34 -1.42 -3.66
C THR A 93 14.43 -1.59 -5.18
N ASP A 94 13.35 -1.96 -5.86
CA ASP A 94 13.33 -2.09 -7.32
C ASP A 94 13.58 -0.74 -8.01
N THR A 95 12.99 0.35 -7.51
CA THR A 95 13.21 1.69 -8.07
C THR A 95 14.65 2.19 -7.86
N VAL A 96 15.24 1.95 -6.69
CA VAL A 96 16.63 2.34 -6.41
C VAL A 96 17.62 1.54 -7.28
N GLN A 97 17.38 0.24 -7.48
CA GLN A 97 18.22 -0.56 -8.38
C GLN A 97 18.11 -0.13 -9.84
N HIS A 98 16.94 0.36 -10.27
CA HIS A 98 16.77 0.88 -11.62
C HIS A 98 17.60 2.14 -11.86
N GLU A 99 17.60 3.08 -10.91
CA GLU A 99 18.33 4.35 -11.00
C GLU A 99 19.86 4.15 -11.08
N VAL A 100 20.41 3.23 -10.27
CA VAL A 100 21.86 2.94 -10.27
C VAL A 100 22.34 2.30 -11.56
N ARG A 101 21.50 1.54 -12.28
CA ARG A 101 21.91 0.87 -13.53
C ARG A 101 22.03 1.80 -14.73
N VAL A 102 21.47 3.02 -14.68
CA VAL A 102 21.50 3.94 -15.85
C VAL A 102 22.78 4.77 -15.89
N GLU A 103 23.49 4.93 -14.77
CA GLU A 103 24.68 5.81 -14.72
C GLU A 103 25.98 5.19 -15.26
N TYR A 104 25.97 3.93 -15.70
CA TYR A 104 27.20 3.23 -16.15
C TYR A 104 27.13 2.70 -17.59
N CYS A 105 26.37 3.36 -18.48
CA CYS A 105 26.32 3.04 -19.91
C CYS A 105 26.54 4.27 -20.82
N SER A 106 27.39 5.20 -20.40
CA SER A 106 27.95 6.25 -21.28
C SER A 106 29.45 6.04 -21.38
N GLY A 107 29.84 5.01 -22.14
CA GLY A 107 31.22 4.78 -22.59
C GLY A 107 31.56 5.63 -23.80
#